data_AF-A0A2A2KTS2-F1
#
_entry.id   AF-A0A2A2KTS2-F1
#
_cell.length_a   1.000
_cell.length_b   1.000
_cell.length_c   1.000
_cell.angle_alpha   90.00
_cell.angle_beta   90.00
_cell.angle_gamma   90.00
#
_symmetry.space_group_name_H-M   'P 1'
#
loop_
_entity.id
_entity.type
_entity.pdbx_description
1 polymer ?
#
loop_
_entity_poly.entity_id
_entity_poly.type
_entity_poly.pdbx_seq_one_letter_code
_entity_poly.pdbx_strand_id
1 'polypeptide(L)'
;MNGNGIPVTRRQFSLESARQAAYSGQFSNAVQSYLIVLPSLSPEQRQSCLAEFLETIRLWVLQDESHVLVLSQLVSNILQLFPSNEDVYFALLHFLSKSADKSVLSSALSLCDSALCHFPPSSTSRCVFRICRENLRYSAFDQWHIRMINDEVRNKYFEEAMKRMIRADDVVMDIGAGTGLLSVIAARYTSRVISVEENAVLCRICEEVTRKNGVEGKIEVACQNSKDIDVSKYPKATVIVAELLDCCVFGEDVVGTLLDAHNRLTEEKAQFIPQAAEVCVQLLESAEIYSFHSLECDGHFMSQCASTSEDSTDPYSCVDLADHRNYRFLSLSHSVTSIDFSSRDDLNRFKSNRVNGELSITADKSGTLHAFSVHFRARMCDELVMDSSEGTVWDRGIFPLQRPMQIEEGQTVRVQWKVRDNKLRLQMISSMTSPDSRFISSDVLDLNTNRPLLDSLLSEIPEDSSFYNMSNFILPLFRRYIIYFCSLEIAP
;
A
#
# COMPACT_ATOMS: atom_id res chain seq x y z
N MET A 1 3.20 -48.68 47.91
CA MET A 1 3.03 -47.21 48.05
C MET A 1 3.17 -46.59 46.68
N ASN A 2 2.03 -46.11 46.18
CA ASN A 2 1.74 -45.23 45.05
C ASN A 2 2.86 -44.88 44.05
N GLY A 3 2.79 -45.52 42.88
CA GLY A 3 3.31 -44.96 41.65
C GLY A 3 2.33 -43.89 41.13
N ASN A 4 2.69 -42.61 41.28
CA ASN A 4 2.04 -41.52 40.59
C ASN A 4 2.62 -41.41 39.19
N GLY A 5 2.14 -42.28 38.29
CA GLY A 5 2.21 -42.00 36.86
C GLY A 5 1.27 -40.86 36.56
N ILE A 6 1.81 -39.68 36.25
CA ILE A 6 1.04 -38.59 35.64
C ILE A 6 0.42 -39.17 34.36
N PRO A 7 -0.91 -39.17 34.19
CA PRO A 7 -1.49 -39.64 32.95
C PRO A 7 -1.10 -38.63 31.86
N VAL A 8 -0.24 -39.05 30.94
CA VAL A 8 -0.10 -38.40 29.64
C VAL A 8 -1.44 -38.65 28.94
N THR A 9 -2.35 -37.70 29.03
CA THR A 9 -3.61 -37.72 28.28
C THR A 9 -3.25 -37.75 26.80
N ARG A 10 -3.38 -38.92 26.16
CA ARG A 10 -3.51 -39.01 24.71
C ARG A 10 -4.68 -38.08 24.36
N ARG A 11 -4.41 -36.97 23.68
CA ARG A 11 -5.48 -36.16 23.08
C ARG A 11 -6.27 -37.10 22.16
N GLN A 12 -7.47 -37.50 22.57
CA GLN A 12 -8.42 -38.16 21.68
C GLN A 12 -8.95 -37.07 20.75
N PHE A 13 -8.51 -37.09 19.51
CA PHE A 13 -9.04 -36.22 18.47
C PHE A 13 -10.40 -36.75 18.05
N SER A 14 -11.45 -35.95 18.24
CA SER A 14 -12.82 -36.22 17.80
C SER A 14 -13.46 -34.94 17.25
N LEU A 15 -14.59 -35.06 16.55
CA LEU A 15 -15.37 -33.88 16.14
C LEU A 15 -15.82 -33.06 17.35
N GLU A 16 -16.18 -33.73 18.45
CA GLU A 16 -16.58 -33.08 19.70
C GLU A 16 -15.42 -32.29 20.31
N SER A 17 -14.21 -32.87 20.34
CA SER A 17 -13.03 -32.15 20.85
C SER A 17 -12.64 -30.97 19.95
N ALA A 18 -12.80 -31.11 18.62
CA ALA A 18 -12.54 -30.03 17.67
C ALA A 18 -13.52 -28.85 17.88
N ARG A 19 -14.83 -29.15 18.00
CA ARG A 19 -15.87 -28.15 18.29
C ARG A 19 -15.68 -27.48 19.64
N GLN A 20 -15.34 -28.25 20.67
CA GLN A 20 -15.09 -27.71 22.01
C GLN A 20 -13.87 -26.77 22.01
N ALA A 21 -12.80 -27.12 21.29
CA ALA A 21 -11.63 -26.26 21.14
C ALA A 21 -11.99 -24.95 20.40
N ALA A 22 -12.77 -25.04 19.32
CA ALA A 22 -13.23 -23.86 18.57
C ALA A 22 -14.11 -22.95 19.45
N TYR A 23 -15.08 -23.53 20.18
CA TYR A 23 -15.93 -22.78 21.11
C TYR A 23 -15.14 -22.09 22.23
N SER A 24 -14.03 -22.70 22.65
CA SER A 24 -13.13 -22.15 23.68
C SER A 24 -12.11 -21.14 23.13
N GLY A 25 -12.20 -20.76 21.85
CA GLY A 25 -11.27 -19.85 21.18
C GLY A 25 -9.88 -20.42 20.89
N GLN A 26 -9.68 -21.73 21.08
CA GLN A 26 -8.42 -22.42 20.85
C GLN A 26 -8.33 -22.92 19.40
N PHE A 27 -8.36 -21.99 18.43
CA PHE A 27 -8.54 -22.35 17.02
C PHE A 27 -7.39 -23.17 16.44
N SER A 28 -6.13 -22.98 16.87
CA SER A 28 -5.02 -23.84 16.42
C SER A 28 -5.22 -25.32 16.79
N ASN A 29 -5.71 -25.58 18.01
CA ASN A 29 -6.04 -26.94 18.46
C ASN A 29 -7.27 -27.49 17.70
N ALA A 30 -8.25 -26.63 17.39
CA ALA A 30 -9.45 -27.00 16.67
C ALA A 30 -9.14 -27.39 15.22
N VAL A 31 -8.39 -26.55 14.47
CA VAL A 31 -7.95 -26.82 13.09
C VAL A 31 -7.15 -28.13 13.03
N GLN A 32 -6.20 -28.32 13.95
CA GLN A 32 -5.44 -29.57 14.05
C GLN A 32 -6.35 -30.78 14.27
N SER A 33 -7.34 -30.66 15.16
CA SER A 33 -8.28 -31.73 15.46
C SER A 33 -9.17 -32.07 14.26
N TYR A 34 -9.67 -31.06 13.54
CA TYR A 34 -10.43 -31.29 12.31
C TYR A 34 -9.57 -31.98 11.24
N LEU A 35 -8.34 -31.51 10.99
CA LEU A 35 -7.45 -32.11 9.99
C LEU A 35 -7.09 -33.58 10.28
N ILE A 36 -7.10 -33.99 11.56
CA ILE A 36 -6.87 -35.37 11.97
C ILE A 36 -8.14 -36.23 11.83
N VAL A 37 -9.31 -35.67 12.12
CA VAL A 37 -10.58 -36.42 12.18
C VAL A 37 -11.27 -36.52 10.83
N LEU A 38 -11.30 -35.44 10.04
CA LEU A 38 -11.98 -35.40 8.74
C LEU A 38 -11.57 -36.53 7.77
N PRO A 39 -10.29 -36.97 7.68
CA PRO A 39 -9.91 -38.12 6.85
C PRO A 39 -10.63 -39.44 7.19
N SER A 40 -11.08 -39.60 8.45
CA SER A 40 -11.76 -40.81 8.92
C SER A 40 -13.27 -40.83 8.66
N LEU A 41 -13.83 -39.73 8.16
CA LEU A 41 -15.27 -39.54 7.96
C LEU A 41 -15.69 -39.84 6.52
N SER A 42 -16.94 -40.29 6.37
CA SER A 42 -17.58 -40.41 5.05
C SER A 42 -17.68 -39.04 4.35
N PRO A 43 -17.78 -39.00 3.00
CA PRO A 43 -17.96 -37.75 2.27
C PRO A 43 -19.15 -36.90 2.76
N GLU A 44 -20.28 -37.53 3.09
CA GLU A 44 -21.47 -36.84 3.58
C GLU A 44 -21.23 -36.20 4.94
N GLN A 45 -20.52 -36.89 5.84
CA GLN A 45 -20.15 -36.38 7.15
C GLN A 45 -19.10 -35.27 7.06
N ARG A 46 -18.16 -35.35 6.12
CA ARG A 46 -17.22 -34.25 5.85
C ARG A 46 -17.98 -33.02 5.38
N GLN A 47 -18.91 -33.18 4.45
CA GLN A 47 -19.69 -32.08 3.90
C GLN A 47 -20.56 -31.39 4.97
N SER A 48 -21.14 -32.14 5.92
CA SER A 48 -21.93 -31.54 7.00
C SER A 48 -21.09 -30.74 8.00
N CYS A 49 -19.79 -31.06 8.13
CA CYS A 49 -18.82 -30.33 8.96
C CYS A 49 -18.10 -29.20 8.21
N LEU A 50 -18.36 -28.99 6.91
CA LEU A 50 -17.57 -28.08 6.09
C LEU A 50 -17.64 -26.62 6.58
N ALA A 51 -18.86 -26.12 6.83
CA ALA A 51 -19.05 -24.73 7.23
C ALA A 51 -18.36 -24.41 8.56
N GLU A 52 -18.51 -25.27 9.58
CA GLU A 52 -17.84 -25.11 10.88
C GLU A 52 -16.31 -25.21 10.76
N PHE A 53 -15.81 -26.07 9.86
CA PHE A 53 -14.38 -26.21 9.63
C PHE A 53 -13.77 -24.96 8.96
N LEU A 54 -14.41 -24.43 7.90
CA LEU A 54 -13.96 -23.21 7.23
C LEU A 54 -14.02 -22.00 8.15
N GLU A 55 -15.06 -21.89 8.98
CA GLU A 55 -15.16 -20.81 9.97
C GLU A 55 -14.07 -20.92 11.05
N THR A 56 -13.75 -22.14 11.47
CA THR A 56 -12.63 -22.38 12.40
C THR A 56 -11.30 -21.95 11.77
N ILE A 57 -11.05 -22.24 10.49
CA ILE A 57 -9.87 -21.75 9.78
C ILE A 57 -9.88 -20.21 9.70
N ARG A 58 -11.02 -19.60 9.36
CA ARG A 58 -11.15 -18.14 9.28
C ARG A 58 -10.76 -17.47 10.60
N LEU A 59 -11.33 -17.94 11.72
CA LEU A 59 -11.04 -17.39 13.04
C LEU A 59 -9.60 -17.66 13.46
N TRP A 60 -9.02 -18.79 13.06
CA TRP A 60 -7.60 -19.11 13.29
C TRP A 60 -6.65 -18.14 12.57
N VAL A 61 -6.87 -17.89 11.28
CA VAL A 61 -5.99 -16.98 10.51
C VAL A 61 -6.16 -15.50 10.92
N LEU A 62 -7.31 -15.13 11.47
CA LEU A 62 -7.53 -13.78 12.00
C LEU A 62 -6.81 -13.51 13.32
N GLN A 63 -6.37 -14.54 14.04
CA GLN A 63 -5.64 -14.36 15.31
C GLN A 63 -4.18 -13.96 15.10
N ASP A 64 -3.55 -14.44 14.02
CA ASP A 64 -2.13 -14.23 13.75
C ASP A 64 -1.86 -14.41 12.26
N GLU A 65 -1.20 -13.42 11.64
CA GLU A 65 -0.88 -13.44 10.22
C GLU A 65 0.05 -14.60 9.84
N SER A 66 0.93 -15.04 10.75
CA SER A 66 1.82 -16.20 10.53
C SER A 66 1.06 -17.50 10.30
N HIS A 67 -0.19 -17.60 10.76
CA HIS A 67 -1.05 -18.76 10.48
C HIS A 67 -1.42 -18.87 9.00
N VAL A 68 -1.45 -17.77 8.25
CA VAL A 68 -1.72 -17.79 6.80
C VAL A 68 -0.59 -18.51 6.06
N LEU A 69 0.66 -18.31 6.49
CA LEU A 69 1.80 -19.06 5.95
C LEU A 69 1.65 -20.56 6.22
N VAL A 70 1.26 -20.95 7.43
CA VAL A 70 0.99 -22.37 7.75
C VAL A 70 -0.17 -22.92 6.92
N LEU A 71 -1.26 -22.15 6.76
CA LEU A 71 -2.38 -22.53 5.93
C LEU A 71 -1.95 -22.78 4.47
N SER A 72 -1.04 -21.95 3.93
CA SER A 72 -0.52 -22.10 2.57
C SER A 72 0.12 -23.48 2.33
N GLN A 73 0.71 -24.08 3.37
CA GLN A 73 1.32 -25.41 3.32
C GLN A 73 0.28 -26.53 3.45
N LEU A 74 -0.89 -26.24 4.01
CA LEU A 74 -1.99 -27.18 4.23
C LEU A 74 -3.01 -27.23 3.08
N VAL A 75 -2.93 -26.32 2.10
CA VAL A 75 -3.86 -26.21 0.97
C VAL A 75 -4.09 -27.56 0.30
N SER A 76 -3.01 -28.26 -0.09
CA SER A 76 -3.11 -29.56 -0.76
C SER A 76 -3.83 -30.60 0.09
N ASN A 77 -3.58 -30.63 1.41
CA ASN A 77 -4.23 -31.54 2.34
C ASN A 77 -5.75 -31.25 2.43
N ILE A 78 -6.12 -29.97 2.49
CA ILE A 78 -7.52 -29.56 2.57
C ILE A 78 -8.26 -29.87 1.26
N LEU A 79 -7.63 -29.62 0.10
CA LEU A 79 -8.21 -29.96 -1.20
C LEU A 79 -8.40 -31.47 -1.40
N GLN A 80 -7.56 -32.31 -0.80
CA GLN A 80 -7.75 -33.77 -0.79
C GLN A 80 -8.96 -34.19 0.06
N LEU A 81 -9.26 -33.46 1.14
CA LEU A 81 -10.44 -33.71 1.97
C LEU A 81 -11.74 -33.28 1.29
N PHE A 82 -11.70 -32.24 0.47
CA PHE A 82 -12.85 -31.66 -0.22
C PHE A 82 -12.56 -31.41 -1.71
N PRO A 83 -12.40 -32.48 -2.51
CA PRO A 83 -12.01 -32.34 -3.91
C PRO A 83 -13.09 -31.62 -4.72
N SER A 84 -12.67 -30.61 -5.49
CA SER A 84 -13.55 -29.80 -6.36
C SER A 84 -14.72 -29.11 -5.64
N ASN A 85 -14.63 -28.89 -4.33
CA ASN A 85 -15.64 -28.13 -3.59
C ASN A 85 -15.39 -26.62 -3.75
N GLU A 86 -16.35 -25.90 -4.33
CA GLU A 86 -16.23 -24.46 -4.64
C GLU A 86 -15.97 -23.61 -3.39
N ASP A 87 -16.72 -23.85 -2.31
CA ASP A 87 -16.62 -23.07 -1.07
C ASP A 87 -15.23 -23.19 -0.44
N VAL A 88 -14.60 -24.37 -0.53
CA VAL A 88 -13.22 -24.59 -0.04
C VAL A 88 -12.22 -23.82 -0.88
N TYR A 89 -12.32 -23.90 -2.21
CA TYR A 89 -11.41 -23.18 -3.11
C TYR A 89 -11.52 -21.67 -2.89
N PHE A 90 -12.75 -21.17 -2.78
CA PHE A 90 -12.99 -19.77 -2.44
C PHE A 90 -12.38 -19.46 -1.08
N ALA A 91 -12.83 -20.07 0.01
CA ALA A 91 -12.36 -19.74 1.36
C ALA A 91 -10.82 -19.72 1.47
N LEU A 92 -10.14 -20.76 0.97
CA LEU A 92 -8.67 -20.81 0.94
C LEU A 92 -8.08 -19.65 0.15
N LEU A 93 -8.61 -19.35 -1.03
CA LEU A 93 -8.14 -18.24 -1.85
C LEU A 93 -8.28 -16.89 -1.12
N HIS A 94 -9.39 -16.66 -0.41
CA HIS A 94 -9.58 -15.42 0.36
C HIS A 94 -8.61 -15.29 1.53
N PHE A 95 -8.32 -16.39 2.22
CA PHE A 95 -7.36 -16.37 3.33
C PHE A 95 -5.94 -16.11 2.80
N LEU A 96 -5.55 -16.78 1.72
CA LEU A 96 -4.22 -16.65 1.14
C LEU A 96 -4.00 -15.30 0.45
N SER A 97 -5.01 -14.77 -0.26
CA SER A 97 -4.90 -13.52 -1.00
C SER A 97 -4.78 -12.28 -0.11
N LYS A 98 -5.09 -12.40 1.18
CA LYS A 98 -5.03 -11.32 2.17
C LYS A 98 -3.69 -11.22 2.89
N SER A 99 -2.78 -12.17 2.68
CA SER A 99 -1.47 -12.15 3.34
C SER A 99 -0.62 -10.99 2.81
N ALA A 100 0.06 -10.27 3.70
CA ALA A 100 1.12 -9.35 3.29
C ALA A 100 2.39 -10.09 2.82
N ASP A 101 2.55 -11.36 3.18
CA ASP A 101 3.66 -12.19 2.76
C ASP A 101 3.51 -12.62 1.29
N LYS A 102 4.32 -12.00 0.42
CA LYS A 102 4.32 -12.30 -1.02
C LYS A 102 4.68 -13.75 -1.35
N SER A 103 5.31 -14.51 -0.44
CA SER A 103 5.58 -15.94 -0.64
C SER A 103 4.29 -16.77 -0.70
N VAL A 104 3.25 -16.37 0.05
CA VAL A 104 1.92 -17.00 0.09
C VAL A 104 1.16 -16.81 -1.23
N LEU A 105 1.42 -15.71 -1.95
CA LEU A 105 0.78 -15.44 -3.25
C LEU A 105 1.04 -16.55 -4.27
N SER A 106 2.18 -17.24 -4.19
CA SER A 106 2.49 -18.37 -5.07
C SER A 106 1.52 -19.56 -4.85
N SER A 107 1.16 -19.83 -3.60
CA SER A 107 0.17 -20.84 -3.23
C SER A 107 -1.24 -20.42 -3.66
N ALA A 108 -1.58 -19.13 -3.53
CA ALA A 108 -2.87 -18.59 -4.01
C ALA A 108 -3.00 -18.70 -5.54
N LEU A 109 -1.94 -18.37 -6.29
CA LEU A 109 -1.90 -18.54 -7.74
C LEU A 109 -2.02 -20.00 -8.16
N SER A 110 -1.30 -20.90 -7.48
CA SER A 110 -1.38 -22.34 -7.73
C SER A 110 -2.78 -22.90 -7.44
N LEU A 111 -3.45 -22.39 -6.40
CA LEU A 111 -4.84 -22.72 -6.08
C LEU A 111 -5.79 -22.28 -7.20
N CYS A 112 -5.61 -21.05 -7.74
CA CYS A 112 -6.36 -20.60 -8.91
C CYS A 112 -6.11 -21.49 -10.13
N ASP A 113 -4.86 -21.82 -10.45
CA ASP A 113 -4.54 -22.68 -11.60
C ASP A 113 -5.14 -24.09 -11.44
N SER A 114 -5.11 -24.65 -10.23
CA SER A 114 -5.82 -25.89 -9.88
C SER A 114 -7.33 -25.76 -10.12
N ALA A 115 -7.95 -24.69 -9.63
CA ALA A 115 -9.38 -24.43 -9.82
C ALA A 115 -9.76 -24.36 -11.31
N LEU A 116 -8.91 -23.73 -12.14
CA LEU A 116 -9.11 -23.63 -13.59
C LEU A 116 -8.95 -24.96 -14.33
N CYS A 117 -8.32 -25.96 -13.73
CA CYS A 117 -8.30 -27.32 -14.26
C CYS A 117 -9.56 -28.11 -13.89
N HIS A 118 -10.17 -27.83 -12.74
CA HIS A 118 -11.27 -28.63 -12.18
C HIS A 118 -12.68 -28.10 -12.53
N PHE A 119 -12.88 -26.78 -12.55
CA PHE A 119 -14.21 -26.21 -12.80
C PHE A 119 -14.47 -25.99 -14.29
N PRO A 120 -15.67 -26.31 -14.82
CA PRO A 120 -15.95 -26.26 -16.25
C PRO A 120 -15.93 -24.82 -16.81
N PRO A 121 -15.58 -24.61 -18.10
CA PRO A 121 -15.55 -23.30 -18.75
C PRO A 121 -16.80 -22.44 -18.60
N SER A 122 -17.96 -23.07 -18.46
CA SER A 122 -19.27 -22.42 -18.35
C SER A 122 -19.67 -22.05 -16.92
N SER A 123 -18.90 -22.42 -15.88
CA SER A 123 -19.25 -22.05 -14.51
C SER A 123 -18.82 -20.62 -14.17
N THR A 124 -19.70 -19.89 -13.48
CA THR A 124 -19.38 -18.56 -12.95
C THR A 124 -18.17 -18.61 -12.04
N SER A 125 -18.02 -19.68 -11.25
CA SER A 125 -16.88 -19.91 -10.34
C SER A 125 -15.55 -19.95 -11.09
N ARG A 126 -15.48 -20.56 -12.28
CA ARG A 126 -14.26 -20.53 -13.11
C ARG A 126 -13.94 -19.12 -13.59
N CYS A 127 -14.94 -18.31 -13.95
CA CYS A 127 -14.73 -16.90 -14.30
C CYS A 127 -14.15 -16.11 -13.12
N VAL A 128 -14.67 -16.33 -11.90
CA VAL A 128 -14.13 -15.70 -10.69
C VAL A 128 -12.68 -16.12 -10.48
N PHE A 129 -12.33 -17.40 -10.53
CA PHE A 129 -10.93 -17.85 -10.38
C PHE A 129 -9.99 -17.26 -11.45
N ARG A 130 -10.46 -17.03 -12.68
CA ARG A 130 -9.68 -16.32 -13.70
C ARG A 130 -9.40 -14.87 -13.27
N ILE A 131 -10.42 -14.15 -12.83
CA ILE A 131 -10.28 -12.77 -12.35
C ILE A 131 -9.35 -12.72 -11.13
N CYS A 132 -9.54 -13.61 -10.15
CA CYS A 132 -8.67 -13.72 -8.98
C CYS A 132 -7.22 -13.94 -9.37
N ARG A 133 -6.96 -14.86 -10.32
CA ARG A 133 -5.60 -15.17 -10.76
C ARG A 133 -4.94 -13.97 -11.40
N GLU A 134 -5.63 -13.26 -12.30
CA GLU A 134 -5.07 -12.06 -12.91
C GLU A 134 -4.85 -10.98 -11.83
N ASN A 135 -5.82 -10.74 -10.94
CA ASN A 135 -5.66 -9.79 -9.84
C ASN A 135 -4.46 -10.13 -8.95
N LEU A 136 -4.25 -11.40 -8.58
CA LEU A 136 -3.11 -11.86 -7.80
C LEU A 136 -1.77 -11.66 -8.52
N ARG A 137 -1.73 -11.87 -9.85
CA ARG A 137 -0.54 -11.55 -10.66
C ARG A 137 -0.21 -10.07 -10.60
N TYR A 138 -1.23 -9.23 -10.66
CA TYR A 138 -1.08 -7.79 -10.47
C TYR A 138 -0.85 -7.40 -9.01
N SER A 139 -1.10 -8.25 -8.02
CA SER A 139 -0.86 -7.96 -6.59
C SER A 139 0.59 -8.19 -6.18
N ALA A 140 1.35 -8.96 -6.95
CA ALA A 140 2.78 -9.14 -6.71
C ALA A 140 3.60 -7.87 -7.00
N PHE A 141 3.08 -7.00 -7.87
CA PHE A 141 3.74 -5.82 -8.41
C PHE A 141 2.77 -4.64 -8.37
N ASP A 142 3.04 -3.64 -7.55
CA ASP A 142 2.14 -2.50 -7.45
C ASP A 142 2.09 -1.74 -8.78
N GLN A 143 0.87 -1.43 -9.24
CA GLN A 143 0.65 -0.94 -10.59
C GLN A 143 1.28 0.42 -10.85
N TRP A 144 1.51 1.21 -9.80
CA TRP A 144 2.19 2.50 -9.88
C TRP A 144 3.61 2.38 -10.43
N HIS A 145 4.32 1.25 -10.23
CA HIS A 145 5.61 1.03 -10.87
C HIS A 145 5.52 1.04 -12.41
N ILE A 146 4.41 0.56 -13.01
CA ILE A 146 4.22 0.62 -14.47
C ILE A 146 4.09 2.08 -14.92
N ARG A 147 3.33 2.89 -14.18
CA ARG A 147 3.20 4.34 -14.45
C ARG A 147 4.57 5.00 -14.38
N MET A 148 5.34 4.76 -13.32
CA MET A 148 6.66 5.35 -13.11
C MET A 148 7.71 4.94 -14.14
N ILE A 149 7.70 3.67 -14.59
CA ILE A 149 8.59 3.22 -15.67
C ILE A 149 8.26 3.94 -16.98
N ASN A 150 6.98 4.21 -17.25
CA ASN A 150 6.53 4.92 -18.44
C ASN A 150 6.53 6.45 -18.29
N ASP A 151 6.90 6.98 -17.12
CA ASP A 151 7.04 8.43 -16.92
C ASP A 151 8.33 8.94 -17.57
N GLU A 152 8.21 9.30 -18.85
CA GLU A 152 9.34 9.85 -19.59
C GLU A 152 9.91 11.13 -18.99
N VAL A 153 9.08 11.97 -18.36
CA VAL A 153 9.51 13.26 -17.81
C VAL A 153 10.39 12.99 -16.59
N ARG A 154 9.89 12.22 -15.62
CA ARG A 154 10.66 11.77 -14.45
C ARG A 154 11.98 11.12 -14.87
N ASN A 155 11.92 10.16 -15.79
CA ASN A 155 13.09 9.41 -16.22
C ASN A 155 14.15 10.31 -16.87
N LYS A 156 13.75 11.31 -17.67
CA LYS A 156 14.67 12.30 -18.26
C LYS A 156 15.34 13.17 -17.21
N TYR A 157 14.62 13.59 -16.17
CA TYR A 157 15.19 14.38 -15.07
C TYR A 157 16.27 13.60 -14.30
N PHE A 158 16.00 12.33 -13.98
CA PHE A 158 16.99 11.45 -13.35
C PHE A 158 18.20 11.19 -14.26
N GLU A 159 17.99 10.88 -15.54
CA GLU A 159 19.07 10.65 -16.49
C GLU A 159 19.95 11.89 -16.66
N GLU A 160 19.36 13.08 -16.82
CA GLU A 160 20.12 14.32 -16.97
C GLU A 160 20.90 14.69 -15.70
N ALA A 161 20.36 14.41 -14.51
CA ALA A 161 21.10 14.60 -13.26
C ALA A 161 22.28 13.63 -13.16
N MET A 162 22.05 12.34 -13.41
CA MET A 162 23.09 11.31 -13.41
C MET A 162 24.22 11.64 -14.40
N LYS A 163 23.87 12.07 -15.61
CA LYS A 163 24.83 12.48 -16.64
C LYS A 163 25.71 13.66 -16.22
N ARG A 164 25.20 14.59 -15.41
CA ARG A 164 25.94 15.77 -14.93
C ARG A 164 26.83 15.44 -13.73
N MET A 165 26.36 14.57 -12.84
CA MET A 165 26.98 14.33 -11.55
C MET A 165 27.93 13.12 -11.55
N ILE A 166 27.56 12.02 -12.21
CA ILE A 166 28.30 10.75 -12.15
C ILE A 166 29.54 10.80 -13.04
N ARG A 167 30.66 10.34 -12.47
CA ARG A 167 31.96 10.14 -13.10
C ARG A 167 32.25 8.65 -13.26
N ALA A 168 33.21 8.32 -14.13
CA ALA A 168 33.51 6.94 -14.49
C ALA A 168 34.02 6.06 -13.33
N ASP A 169 34.64 6.71 -12.34
CA ASP A 169 35.21 6.13 -11.13
C ASP A 169 34.25 6.18 -9.92
N ASP A 170 33.07 6.79 -10.06
CA ASP A 170 32.10 6.85 -8.98
C ASP A 170 31.51 5.48 -8.65
N VAL A 171 31.27 5.23 -7.37
CA VAL A 171 30.47 4.12 -6.89
C VAL A 171 29.05 4.63 -6.67
N VAL A 172 28.12 4.19 -7.51
CA VAL A 172 26.71 4.56 -7.40
C VAL A 172 25.97 3.53 -6.56
N MET A 173 25.18 3.98 -5.60
CA MET A 173 24.23 3.14 -4.89
C MET A 173 22.80 3.66 -5.16
N ASP A 174 22.00 2.81 -5.78
CA ASP A 174 20.59 3.07 -6.11
C ASP A 174 19.72 2.45 -5.01
N ILE A 175 19.17 3.28 -4.11
CA ILE A 175 18.39 2.84 -2.95
C ILE A 175 16.89 2.88 -3.29
N GLY A 176 16.22 1.73 -3.17
CA GLY A 176 14.86 1.56 -3.70
C GLY A 176 14.89 1.32 -5.21
N ALA A 177 15.82 0.47 -5.66
CA ALA A 177 16.11 0.30 -7.08
C ALA A 177 14.90 -0.20 -7.89
N GLY A 178 13.92 -0.85 -7.24
CA GLY A 178 12.73 -1.36 -7.88
C GLY A 178 13.05 -2.30 -9.03
N THR A 179 12.68 -1.92 -10.24
CA THR A 179 12.97 -2.70 -11.45
C THR A 179 14.42 -2.59 -11.94
N GLY A 180 15.25 -1.76 -11.33
CA GLY A 180 16.63 -1.49 -11.73
C GLY A 180 16.77 -0.46 -12.86
N LEU A 181 15.69 0.26 -13.23
CA LEU A 181 15.72 1.24 -14.32
C LEU A 181 16.80 2.30 -14.11
N LEU A 182 16.83 2.94 -12.94
CA LEU A 182 17.80 4.00 -12.63
C LEU A 182 19.22 3.43 -12.54
N SER A 183 19.39 2.24 -11.96
CA SER A 183 20.66 1.50 -11.97
C SER A 183 21.21 1.25 -13.39
N VAL A 184 20.36 0.84 -14.33
CA VAL A 184 20.76 0.65 -15.74
C VAL A 184 21.16 1.98 -16.40
N ILE A 185 20.47 3.07 -16.09
CA ILE A 185 20.84 4.41 -16.56
C ILE A 185 22.19 4.84 -15.95
N ALA A 186 22.40 4.65 -14.65
CA ALA A 186 23.66 4.95 -13.97
C ALA A 186 24.84 4.16 -14.55
N ALA A 187 24.63 2.88 -14.90
CA ALA A 187 25.64 2.02 -15.52
C ALA A 187 26.12 2.48 -16.91
N ARG A 188 25.47 3.49 -17.51
CA ARG A 188 25.98 4.18 -18.71
C ARG A 188 27.15 5.12 -18.40
N TYR A 189 27.20 5.65 -17.18
CA TYR A 189 28.14 6.70 -16.75
C TYR A 189 29.24 6.19 -15.82
N THR A 190 28.99 5.10 -15.08
CA THR A 190 29.99 4.42 -14.24
C THR A 190 30.16 2.94 -14.60
N SER A 191 31.20 2.32 -14.03
CA SER A 191 31.46 0.89 -14.07
C SER A 191 31.01 0.14 -12.81
N ARG A 192 30.57 0.84 -11.75
CA ARG A 192 30.19 0.22 -10.47
C ARG A 192 28.88 0.80 -9.93
N VAL A 193 27.83 -0.02 -9.95
CA VAL A 193 26.50 0.31 -9.40
C VAL A 193 26.07 -0.78 -8.42
N ILE A 194 25.55 -0.38 -7.27
CA ILE A 194 24.96 -1.26 -6.26
C ILE A 194 23.46 -0.94 -6.20
N SER A 195 22.64 -1.85 -6.70
CA SER A 195 21.18 -1.72 -6.66
C SER A 195 20.67 -2.31 -5.36
N VAL A 196 19.97 -1.53 -4.54
CA VAL A 196 19.45 -1.96 -3.25
C VAL A 196 17.93 -2.01 -3.32
N GLU A 197 17.38 -3.20 -3.13
CA GLU A 197 15.94 -3.44 -3.19
C GLU A 197 15.56 -4.49 -2.15
N GLU A 198 14.54 -4.24 -1.33
CA GLU A 198 14.12 -5.19 -0.29
C GLU A 198 13.08 -6.20 -0.78
N ASN A 199 12.31 -5.83 -1.81
CA ASN A 199 11.27 -6.68 -2.34
C ASN A 199 11.86 -7.77 -3.23
N ALA A 200 11.79 -9.02 -2.76
CA ALA A 200 12.33 -10.18 -3.48
C ALA A 200 11.82 -10.36 -4.92
N VAL A 201 10.60 -9.88 -5.25
CA VAL A 201 10.10 -9.92 -6.63
C VAL A 201 10.80 -8.86 -7.49
N LEU A 202 10.92 -7.63 -6.97
CA LEU A 202 11.61 -6.54 -7.66
C LEU A 202 13.11 -6.83 -7.82
N CYS A 203 13.76 -7.44 -6.83
CA CYS A 203 15.15 -7.90 -6.96
C CYS A 203 15.34 -8.80 -8.20
N ARG A 204 14.48 -9.82 -8.38
CA ARG A 204 14.56 -10.73 -9.53
C ARG A 204 14.28 -10.00 -10.84
N ILE A 205 13.37 -9.03 -10.84
CA ILE A 205 13.11 -8.19 -12.01
C ILE A 205 14.35 -7.33 -12.32
N CYS A 206 14.98 -6.72 -11.31
CA CYS A 206 16.19 -5.92 -11.43
C CYS A 206 17.37 -6.73 -12.00
N GLU A 207 17.59 -7.95 -11.52
CA GLU A 207 18.60 -8.88 -12.07
C GLU A 207 18.33 -9.19 -13.54
N GLU A 208 17.07 -9.48 -13.89
CA GLU A 208 16.66 -9.80 -15.25
C GLU A 208 16.78 -8.61 -16.20
N VAL A 209 16.41 -7.41 -15.73
CA VAL A 209 16.56 -6.14 -16.45
C VAL A 209 18.04 -5.84 -16.68
N THR A 210 18.87 -6.00 -15.66
CA THR A 210 20.34 -5.84 -15.72
C THR A 210 20.94 -6.73 -16.80
N ARG A 211 20.62 -8.03 -16.77
CA ARG A 211 21.10 -9.02 -17.75
C ARG A 211 20.61 -8.74 -19.17
N LYS A 212 19.34 -8.35 -19.34
CA LYS A 212 18.78 -8.01 -20.66
C LYS A 212 19.41 -6.76 -21.27
N ASN A 213 19.94 -5.85 -20.46
CA ASN A 213 20.63 -4.65 -20.89
C ASN A 213 22.16 -4.85 -21.04
N GLY A 214 22.70 -6.04 -20.77
CA GLY A 214 24.12 -6.34 -20.93
C GLY A 214 25.05 -5.59 -19.97
N VAL A 215 24.55 -5.27 -18.77
CA VAL A 215 25.27 -4.49 -17.74
C VAL A 215 25.51 -5.28 -16.45
N GLU A 216 25.35 -6.61 -16.48
CA GLU A 216 25.59 -7.52 -15.35
C GLU A 216 27.03 -7.49 -14.80
N GLY A 217 28.00 -7.04 -15.58
CA GLY A 217 29.37 -6.81 -15.12
C GLY A 217 29.56 -5.52 -14.32
N LYS A 218 28.56 -4.63 -14.30
CA LYS A 218 28.63 -3.30 -13.67
C LYS A 218 27.69 -3.16 -12.47
N ILE A 219 26.58 -3.88 -12.48
CA ILE A 219 25.51 -3.75 -11.49
C ILE A 219 25.50 -4.98 -10.58
N GLU A 220 25.59 -4.74 -9.28
CA GLU A 220 25.43 -5.76 -8.23
C GLU A 220 24.11 -5.51 -7.49
N VAL A 221 23.21 -6.50 -7.47
CA VAL A 221 21.88 -6.39 -6.84
C VAL A 221 21.94 -6.92 -5.40
N ALA A 222 21.73 -6.03 -4.44
CA ALA A 222 21.61 -6.33 -3.02
C ALA A 222 20.13 -6.46 -2.63
N CYS A 223 19.65 -7.70 -2.51
CA CYS A 223 18.24 -7.97 -2.17
C CYS A 223 17.97 -7.92 -0.66
N GLN A 224 17.93 -6.71 -0.10
CA GLN A 224 17.71 -6.43 1.33
C GLN A 224 17.36 -4.95 1.52
N ASN A 225 16.81 -4.59 2.70
CA ASN A 225 16.64 -3.19 3.06
C ASN A 225 18.01 -2.50 3.20
N SER A 226 18.14 -1.23 2.79
CA SER A 226 19.41 -0.50 2.86
C SER A 226 19.95 -0.38 4.30
N LYS A 227 19.06 -0.33 5.29
CA LYS A 227 19.42 -0.28 6.71
C LYS A 227 20.08 -1.56 7.21
N ASP A 228 19.84 -2.68 6.52
CA ASP A 228 20.38 -4.00 6.86
C ASP A 228 21.62 -4.37 6.02
N ILE A 229 22.08 -3.49 5.13
CA ILE A 229 23.29 -3.72 4.34
C ILE A 229 24.51 -3.91 5.24
N ASP A 230 25.19 -5.04 5.02
CA ASP A 230 26.54 -5.30 5.51
C ASP A 230 27.56 -4.45 4.74
N VAL A 231 28.00 -3.36 5.38
CA VAL A 231 28.99 -2.40 4.85
C VAL A 231 30.36 -3.03 4.54
N SER A 232 30.65 -4.24 5.03
CA SER A 232 31.91 -4.93 4.72
C SER A 232 31.91 -5.58 3.33
N LYS A 233 30.73 -5.80 2.74
CA LYS A 233 30.57 -6.47 1.44
C LYS A 233 30.63 -5.50 0.26
N TYR A 234 30.30 -4.23 0.49
CA TYR A 234 30.16 -3.24 -0.57
C TYR A 234 31.08 -2.04 -0.33
N PRO A 235 31.69 -1.47 -1.38
CA PRO A 235 32.38 -0.19 -1.25
C PRO A 235 31.39 0.91 -0.84
N LYS A 236 31.92 1.94 -0.16
CA LYS A 236 31.14 3.15 0.12
C LYS A 236 30.77 3.85 -1.18
N ALA A 237 29.55 4.35 -1.24
CA ALA A 237 29.06 5.08 -2.40
C ALA A 237 29.60 6.51 -2.42
N THR A 238 29.98 6.98 -3.60
CA THR A 238 30.26 8.41 -3.89
C THR A 238 29.02 9.12 -4.44
N VAL A 239 28.04 8.38 -4.95
CA VAL A 239 26.74 8.92 -5.40
C VAL A 239 25.61 8.02 -4.90
N ILE A 240 24.63 8.60 -4.23
CA ILE A 240 23.33 7.98 -3.93
C ILE A 240 22.31 8.44 -4.97
N VAL A 241 21.64 7.48 -5.60
CA VAL A 241 20.40 7.73 -6.33
C VAL A 241 19.30 7.11 -5.49
N ALA A 242 18.25 7.86 -5.18
CA ALA A 242 17.15 7.37 -4.36
C ALA A 242 15.84 7.99 -4.81
N GLU A 243 14.91 7.14 -5.18
CA GLU A 243 13.58 7.56 -5.59
C GLU A 243 12.57 6.98 -4.60
N LEU A 244 12.43 7.71 -3.50
CA LEU A 244 11.71 7.33 -2.27
C LEU A 244 10.77 8.48 -1.82
N LEU A 245 10.38 9.34 -2.75
CA LEU A 245 9.51 10.49 -2.45
C LEU A 245 8.08 10.02 -2.64
N ASP A 246 7.14 10.33 -1.76
CA ASP A 246 5.71 10.22 -2.08
C ASP A 246 5.17 11.59 -2.54
N CYS A 247 3.86 11.70 -2.78
CA CYS A 247 3.22 12.98 -3.16
C CYS A 247 3.47 14.13 -2.17
N CYS A 248 3.81 13.81 -0.92
CA CYS A 248 4.15 14.75 0.16
C CYS A 248 5.62 14.63 0.61
N VAL A 249 6.51 14.05 -0.22
CA VAL A 249 7.94 13.81 0.01
C VAL A 249 8.28 12.75 1.07
N PHE A 250 7.61 12.75 2.23
CA PHE A 250 8.11 12.05 3.42
C PHE A 250 7.59 10.61 3.59
N GLY A 251 6.48 10.24 2.93
CA GLY A 251 5.67 9.05 3.25
C GLY A 251 6.40 7.71 3.19
N GLU A 252 7.50 7.61 2.42
CA GLU A 252 8.29 6.39 2.24
C GLU A 252 9.59 6.38 3.07
N ASP A 253 9.64 7.11 4.19
CA ASP A 253 10.79 7.19 5.11
C ASP A 253 12.11 7.62 4.44
N VAL A 254 12.03 8.48 3.41
CA VAL A 254 13.21 9.04 2.73
C VAL A 254 14.22 9.64 3.71
N VAL A 255 13.74 10.31 4.76
CA VAL A 255 14.59 10.96 5.77
C VAL A 255 15.38 9.92 6.55
N GLY A 256 14.73 8.87 7.06
CA GLY A 256 15.40 7.83 7.82
C GLY A 256 16.38 7.05 6.97
N THR A 257 15.99 6.73 5.73
CA THR A 257 16.79 5.97 4.78
C THR A 257 18.04 6.73 4.33
N LEU A 258 17.91 8.01 3.95
CA LEU A 258 19.07 8.79 3.51
C LEU A 258 19.98 9.21 4.67
N LEU A 259 19.44 9.45 5.86
CA LEU A 259 20.26 9.69 7.05
C LEU A 259 21.14 8.49 7.40
N ASP A 260 20.56 7.29 7.31
CA ASP A 260 21.30 6.05 7.51
C ASP A 260 22.37 5.83 6.41
N ALA A 261 22.06 6.15 5.15
CA ALA A 261 23.02 6.12 4.06
C ALA A 261 24.22 7.03 4.32
N HIS A 262 23.98 8.30 4.72
CA HIS A 262 25.03 9.24 5.12
C HIS A 262 25.96 8.68 6.21
N ASN A 263 25.39 7.96 7.17
CA ASN A 263 26.16 7.49 8.33
C ASN A 263 27.00 6.26 8.02
N ARG A 264 26.51 5.35 7.15
CA ARG A 264 27.11 4.02 6.98
C ARG A 264 27.55 3.73 5.54
N LEU A 265 26.74 4.12 4.56
CA LEU A 265 26.84 3.63 3.19
C LEU A 265 27.67 4.54 2.28
N THR A 266 27.88 5.81 2.66
CA THR A 266 28.55 6.79 1.82
C THR A 266 29.95 7.17 2.28
N GLU A 267 30.73 7.72 1.33
CA GLU A 267 31.89 8.55 1.63
C GLU A 267 31.47 9.93 2.16
N GLU A 268 32.41 10.70 2.72
CA GLU A 268 32.14 11.99 3.37
C GLU A 268 31.57 13.05 2.43
N LYS A 269 31.92 13.00 1.13
CA LYS A 269 31.51 13.98 0.11
C LYS A 269 30.55 13.40 -0.93
N ALA A 270 29.85 12.34 -0.56
CA ALA A 270 28.93 11.70 -1.48
C ALA A 270 27.83 12.66 -1.95
N GLN A 271 27.47 12.53 -3.21
CA GLN A 271 26.39 13.28 -3.83
C GLN A 271 25.07 12.51 -3.73
N PHE A 272 23.95 13.23 -3.72
CA PHE A 272 22.61 12.65 -3.64
C PHE A 272 21.75 13.12 -4.81
N ILE A 273 21.00 12.21 -5.43
CA ILE A 273 20.05 12.48 -6.49
C ILE A 273 18.68 11.90 -6.07
N PRO A 274 17.65 12.74 -5.87
CA PRO A 274 17.68 14.20 -5.90
C PRO A 274 18.51 14.80 -4.74
N GLN A 275 19.03 16.03 -4.92
CA GLN A 275 19.78 16.74 -3.88
C GLN A 275 18.86 17.30 -2.79
N ALA A 276 17.65 17.75 -3.14
CA ALA A 276 16.70 18.34 -2.21
C ALA A 276 15.26 18.20 -2.71
N ALA A 277 14.30 18.38 -1.81
CA ALA A 277 12.89 18.52 -2.15
C ALA A 277 12.27 19.73 -1.45
N GLU A 278 11.42 20.46 -2.16
CA GLU A 278 10.56 21.52 -1.66
C GLU A 278 9.11 21.04 -1.70
N VAL A 279 8.42 21.11 -0.56
CA VAL A 279 6.98 20.83 -0.47
C VAL A 279 6.21 22.11 -0.74
N CYS A 280 5.24 22.04 -1.65
CA CYS A 280 4.44 23.16 -2.07
C CYS A 280 2.94 22.89 -1.89
N VAL A 281 2.17 23.94 -1.57
CA VAL A 281 0.73 23.87 -1.34
C VAL A 281 -0.05 24.87 -2.20
N GLN A 282 -1.25 24.47 -2.60
CA GLN A 282 -2.23 25.29 -3.30
C GLN A 282 -3.62 25.14 -2.68
N LEU A 283 -4.43 26.18 -2.78
CA LEU A 283 -5.86 26.13 -2.45
C LEU A 283 -6.62 25.41 -3.56
N LEU A 284 -7.39 24.37 -3.21
CA LEU A 284 -8.13 23.54 -4.17
C LEU A 284 -9.64 23.71 -4.01
N GLU A 285 -10.29 24.04 -5.13
CA GLU A 285 -11.73 23.95 -5.31
C GLU A 285 -12.04 22.69 -6.12
N SER A 286 -12.69 21.70 -5.50
CA SER A 286 -13.27 20.54 -6.19
C SER A 286 -14.30 19.88 -5.30
N ALA A 287 -15.58 20.02 -5.65
CA ALA A 287 -16.66 19.32 -4.95
C ALA A 287 -16.59 17.80 -5.17
N GLU A 288 -16.09 17.38 -6.34
CA GLU A 288 -15.89 15.97 -6.70
C GLU A 288 -14.90 15.31 -5.75
N ILE A 289 -13.67 15.83 -5.68
CA ILE A 289 -12.63 15.28 -4.79
C ILE A 289 -13.06 15.37 -3.32
N TYR A 290 -13.73 16.46 -2.93
CA TYR A 290 -14.25 16.62 -1.58
C TYR A 290 -15.27 15.54 -1.19
N SER A 291 -16.08 15.05 -2.13
CA SER A 291 -17.12 14.06 -1.88
C SER A 291 -16.60 12.66 -1.50
N PHE A 292 -15.34 12.35 -1.83
CA PHE A 292 -14.66 11.13 -1.34
C PHE A 292 -14.31 11.24 0.15
N HIS A 293 -14.27 12.45 0.67
CA HIS A 293 -13.84 12.74 2.04
C HIS A 293 -14.97 13.12 2.99
N SER A 294 -16.19 13.33 2.49
CA SER A 294 -17.30 13.88 3.27
C SER A 294 -18.64 13.26 2.86
N LEU A 295 -19.42 12.85 3.86
CA LEU A 295 -20.77 12.30 3.71
C LEU A 295 -21.72 12.93 4.73
N GLU A 296 -22.87 13.41 4.27
CA GLU A 296 -23.95 13.91 5.11
C GLU A 296 -25.08 12.86 5.15
N CYS A 297 -25.25 12.18 6.29
CA CYS A 297 -26.30 11.16 6.49
C CYS A 297 -26.62 11.03 7.98
N ASP A 298 -27.66 11.70 8.47
CA ASP A 298 -28.00 11.78 9.90
C ASP A 298 -26.80 12.19 10.79
N GLY A 299 -25.96 13.07 10.25
CA GLY A 299 -24.69 13.52 10.81
C GLY A 299 -23.64 13.77 9.72
N HIS A 300 -22.57 14.47 10.08
CA HIS A 300 -21.46 14.79 9.18
C HIS A 300 -20.32 13.80 9.40
N PHE A 301 -20.04 12.97 8.40
CA PHE A 301 -18.96 11.99 8.43
C PHE A 301 -17.82 12.46 7.54
N MET A 302 -16.59 12.30 8.04
CA MET A 302 -15.38 12.76 7.38
C MET A 302 -14.32 11.66 7.32
N SER A 303 -13.50 11.67 6.28
CA SER A 303 -12.34 10.79 6.21
C SER A 303 -11.30 11.16 7.27
N GLN A 304 -10.44 10.21 7.65
CA GLN A 304 -9.33 10.48 8.58
C GLN A 304 -8.36 11.55 8.07
N CYS A 305 -8.29 11.78 6.76
CA CYS A 305 -7.48 12.84 6.15
C CYS A 305 -7.95 14.26 6.52
N ALA A 306 -9.21 14.43 6.94
CA ALA A 306 -9.72 15.70 7.46
C ALA A 306 -9.54 15.86 8.98
N SER A 307 -9.03 14.82 9.65
CA SER A 307 -8.86 14.81 11.10
C SER A 307 -7.71 15.72 11.51
N THR A 308 -7.96 16.50 12.55
CA THR A 308 -6.97 17.36 13.19
C THR A 308 -6.28 16.66 14.36
N SER A 309 -6.63 15.39 14.60
CA SER A 309 -6.02 14.58 15.66
C SER A 309 -4.57 14.26 15.33
N GLU A 310 -3.70 14.32 16.35
CA GLU A 310 -2.33 13.85 16.21
C GLU A 310 -2.26 12.34 15.95
N ASP A 311 -3.28 11.59 16.37
CA ASP A 311 -3.36 10.14 16.24
C ASP A 311 -3.89 9.68 14.88
N SER A 312 -4.19 10.60 13.95
CA SER A 312 -4.61 10.23 12.58
C SER A 312 -3.49 9.46 11.89
N THR A 313 -3.82 8.25 11.43
CA THR A 313 -2.88 7.39 10.70
C THR A 313 -2.65 7.90 9.29
N ASP A 314 -3.67 8.51 8.66
CA ASP A 314 -3.64 8.89 7.23
C ASP A 314 -3.95 10.37 7.06
N PRO A 315 -2.93 11.25 7.14
CA PRO A 315 -3.13 12.70 7.19
C PRO A 315 -3.48 13.33 5.84
N TYR A 316 -3.40 12.58 4.74
CA TYR A 316 -3.76 13.02 3.39
C TYR A 316 -4.16 11.83 2.53
N SER A 317 -4.89 12.09 1.45
CA SER A 317 -5.14 11.13 0.36
C SER A 317 -4.25 11.44 -0.84
N CYS A 318 -3.92 10.41 -1.61
CA CYS A 318 -3.21 10.53 -2.88
C CYS A 318 -4.23 10.56 -4.01
N VAL A 319 -4.22 11.61 -4.82
CA VAL A 319 -5.18 11.79 -5.92
C VAL A 319 -4.45 12.16 -7.21
N ASP A 320 -4.61 11.35 -8.26
CA ASP A 320 -4.22 11.75 -9.61
C ASP A 320 -5.24 12.77 -10.15
N LEU A 321 -4.84 14.03 -10.23
CA LEU A 321 -5.73 15.08 -10.74
C LEU A 321 -6.10 14.87 -12.22
N ALA A 322 -5.36 14.06 -12.98
CA ALA A 322 -5.71 13.74 -14.37
C ALA A 322 -7.00 12.90 -14.47
N ASP A 323 -7.36 12.19 -13.41
CA ASP A 323 -8.61 11.40 -13.34
C ASP A 323 -9.84 12.26 -13.05
N HIS A 324 -9.65 13.53 -12.69
CA HIS A 324 -10.73 14.45 -12.30
C HIS A 324 -10.88 15.60 -13.30
N ARG A 325 -12.13 15.97 -13.60
CA ARG A 325 -12.43 17.01 -14.60
C ARG A 325 -12.82 18.34 -13.99
N ASN A 326 -13.36 18.33 -12.77
CA ASN A 326 -13.97 19.49 -12.16
C ASN A 326 -13.18 19.93 -10.93
N TYR A 327 -12.02 20.52 -11.18
CA TYR A 327 -11.24 21.18 -10.13
C TYR A 327 -10.62 22.48 -10.63
N ARG A 328 -10.30 23.36 -9.68
CA ARG A 328 -9.61 24.62 -9.93
C ARG A 328 -8.71 24.96 -8.75
N PHE A 329 -7.51 25.44 -9.04
CA PHE A 329 -6.66 26.06 -8.03
C PHE A 329 -7.09 27.51 -7.80
N LEU A 330 -7.31 27.86 -6.53
CA LEU A 330 -7.67 29.20 -6.08
C LEU A 330 -6.44 30.03 -5.68
N SER A 331 -5.24 29.41 -5.67
CA SER A 331 -3.97 30.08 -5.43
C SER A 331 -2.85 29.55 -6.32
N LEU A 332 -1.81 30.36 -6.49
CA LEU A 332 -0.49 29.94 -6.90
C LEU A 332 0.11 28.98 -5.87
N SER A 333 1.18 28.30 -6.29
CA SER A 333 1.95 27.40 -5.44
C SER A 333 2.76 28.17 -4.40
N HIS A 334 2.62 27.78 -3.14
CA HIS A 334 3.34 28.38 -2.01
C HIS A 334 4.26 27.35 -1.35
N SER A 335 5.48 27.74 -1.02
CA SER A 335 6.45 26.89 -0.32
C SER A 335 6.02 26.65 1.13
N VAL A 336 5.94 25.38 1.52
CA VAL A 336 5.66 24.95 2.89
C VAL A 336 6.98 24.77 3.65
N THR A 337 7.85 23.92 3.11
CA THR A 337 9.15 23.60 3.69
C THR A 337 10.05 22.99 2.62
N SER A 338 11.35 22.95 2.89
CA SER A 338 12.33 22.27 2.05
C SER A 338 13.30 21.43 2.88
N ILE A 339 13.78 20.36 2.28
CA ILE A 339 14.77 19.44 2.85
C ILE A 339 15.92 19.24 1.88
N ASP A 340 17.15 19.39 2.37
CA ASP A 340 18.37 19.05 1.66
C ASP A 340 18.84 17.63 2.01
N PHE A 341 18.68 16.70 1.09
CA PHE A 341 19.08 15.30 1.25
C PHE A 341 20.61 15.13 1.27
N SER A 342 21.35 16.12 0.77
CA SER A 342 22.82 16.13 0.84
C SER A 342 23.33 16.59 2.21
N SER A 343 22.46 17.14 3.06
CA SER A 343 22.81 17.66 4.39
C SER A 343 22.38 16.69 5.50
N ARG A 344 23.36 16.05 6.13
CA ARG A 344 23.13 15.20 7.32
C ARG A 344 22.46 15.97 8.45
N ASP A 345 22.79 17.25 8.63
CA ASP A 345 22.21 18.07 9.70
C ASP A 345 20.74 18.38 9.44
N ASP A 346 20.37 18.59 8.16
CA ASP A 346 18.97 18.80 7.79
C ASP A 346 18.15 17.51 7.93
N LEU A 347 18.69 16.37 7.50
CA LEU A 347 18.07 15.06 7.74
C LEU A 347 17.86 14.78 9.23
N ASN A 348 18.83 15.11 10.10
CA ASN A 348 18.66 15.01 11.56
C ASN A 348 17.58 15.96 12.09
N ARG A 349 17.47 17.18 11.54
CA ARG A 349 16.42 18.14 11.88
C ARG A 349 15.04 17.53 11.63
N PHE A 350 14.82 16.94 10.46
CA PHE A 350 13.56 16.25 10.15
C PHE A 350 13.34 14.99 10.98
N LYS A 351 14.39 14.18 11.20
CA LYS A 351 14.29 12.96 12.02
C LYS A 351 13.93 13.23 13.47
N SER A 352 14.21 14.43 13.98
CA SER A 352 13.84 14.84 15.33
C SER A 352 12.33 14.96 15.58
N ASN A 353 11.49 14.89 14.53
CA ASN A 353 10.03 15.06 14.58
C ASN A 353 9.59 16.43 15.16
N ARG A 354 10.44 17.46 15.04
CA ARG A 354 10.17 18.81 15.55
C ARG A 354 9.96 19.85 14.46
N VAL A 355 10.00 19.47 13.18
CA VAL A 355 9.84 20.41 12.07
C VAL A 355 8.37 20.79 11.91
N ASN A 356 8.08 22.06 12.11
CA ASN A 356 6.74 22.64 12.03
C ASN A 356 6.82 24.13 11.67
N GLY A 357 5.69 24.69 11.25
CA GLY A 357 5.57 26.11 10.94
C GLY A 357 4.15 26.55 10.64
N GLU A 358 4.02 27.83 10.32
CA GLU A 358 2.79 28.44 9.82
C GLU A 358 3.06 29.09 8.46
N LEU A 359 2.07 29.07 7.58
CA LEU A 359 2.09 29.68 6.26
C LEU A 359 0.80 30.48 6.04
N SER A 360 0.92 31.61 5.36
CA SER A 360 -0.22 32.38 4.88
C SER A 360 -0.32 32.23 3.37
N ILE A 361 -1.47 31.74 2.89
CA ILE A 361 -1.74 31.50 1.47
C ILE A 361 -2.80 32.49 1.02
N THR A 362 -2.48 33.33 0.05
CA THR A 362 -3.43 34.30 -0.52
C THR A 362 -4.13 33.68 -1.73
N ALA A 363 -5.45 33.81 -1.78
CA ALA A 363 -6.24 33.39 -2.94
C ALA A 363 -6.06 34.38 -4.09
N ASP A 364 -5.73 33.86 -5.27
CA ASP A 364 -5.68 34.63 -6.51
C ASP A 364 -7.04 34.65 -7.23
N LYS A 365 -8.00 33.84 -6.77
CA LYS A 365 -9.34 33.73 -7.34
C LYS A 365 -10.37 33.49 -6.25
N SER A 366 -11.53 34.12 -6.38
CA SER A 366 -12.69 33.79 -5.54
C SER A 366 -13.26 32.41 -5.89
N GLY A 367 -13.75 31.71 -4.87
CA GLY A 367 -14.29 30.37 -5.02
C GLY A 367 -14.69 29.69 -3.71
N THR A 368 -14.99 28.40 -3.81
CA THR A 368 -15.24 27.52 -2.67
C THR A 368 -14.00 26.68 -2.39
N LEU A 369 -13.31 26.97 -1.31
CA LEU A 369 -12.17 26.21 -0.83
C LEU A 369 -12.65 24.87 -0.23
N HIS A 370 -12.25 23.77 -0.86
CA HIS A 370 -12.63 22.42 -0.46
C HIS A 370 -11.49 21.65 0.21
N ALA A 371 -10.26 21.82 -0.28
CA ALA A 371 -9.08 21.13 0.21
C ALA A 371 -7.81 21.97 0.02
N PHE A 372 -6.72 21.57 0.67
CA PHE A 372 -5.37 21.94 0.23
C PHE A 372 -4.82 20.84 -0.67
N SER A 373 -4.19 21.22 -1.77
CA SER A 373 -3.48 20.32 -2.67
C SER A 373 -1.98 20.53 -2.53
N VAL A 374 -1.26 19.45 -2.26
CA VAL A 374 0.19 19.42 -2.07
C VAL A 374 0.87 18.71 -3.23
N HIS A 375 2.01 19.26 -3.63
CA HIS A 375 2.96 18.66 -4.55
C HIS A 375 4.37 19.01 -4.07
N PHE A 376 5.39 18.51 -4.77
CA PHE A 376 6.77 18.84 -4.49
C PHE A 376 7.57 19.24 -5.73
N ARG A 377 8.66 19.96 -5.48
CA ARG A 377 9.72 20.22 -6.46
C ARG A 377 11.00 19.55 -5.99
N ALA A 378 11.53 18.64 -6.78
CA ALA A 378 12.78 17.97 -6.49
C ALA A 378 13.93 18.65 -7.24
N ARG A 379 14.89 19.20 -6.49
CA ARG A 379 16.14 19.69 -7.07
C ARG A 379 17.03 18.49 -7.33
N MET A 380 17.12 18.08 -8.60
CA MET A 380 17.85 16.90 -9.02
C MET A 380 19.36 17.12 -8.90
N CYS A 381 19.85 18.21 -9.48
CA CYS A 381 21.23 18.69 -9.37
C CYS A 381 21.34 20.14 -9.85
N ASP A 382 22.19 20.96 -9.23
CA ASP A 382 22.38 22.37 -9.64
C ASP A 382 21.01 23.09 -9.81
N GLU A 383 20.76 23.67 -10.98
CA GLU A 383 19.51 24.35 -11.38
C GLU A 383 18.44 23.40 -11.98
N LEU A 384 18.72 22.09 -12.08
CA LEU A 384 17.78 21.11 -12.62
C LEU A 384 16.73 20.76 -11.56
N VAL A 385 15.51 21.29 -11.72
CA VAL A 385 14.38 21.06 -10.81
C VAL A 385 13.26 20.35 -11.56
N MET A 386 12.80 19.23 -11.00
CA MET A 386 11.61 18.51 -11.43
C MET A 386 10.43 18.96 -10.59
N ASP A 387 9.34 19.40 -11.21
CA ASP A 387 8.10 19.74 -10.53
C ASP A 387 7.10 18.58 -10.70
N SER A 388 6.71 17.93 -9.59
CA SER A 388 5.73 16.83 -9.62
C SER A 388 4.35 17.29 -10.12
N SER A 389 4.10 18.60 -10.15
CA SER A 389 2.88 19.16 -10.69
C SER A 389 2.79 19.17 -12.22
N GLU A 390 3.90 18.94 -12.92
CA GLU A 390 4.03 19.15 -14.36
C GLU A 390 4.41 17.87 -15.11
N GLY A 391 3.41 17.18 -15.66
CA GLY A 391 3.64 16.10 -16.64
C GLY A 391 4.35 14.86 -16.07
N THR A 392 4.28 14.64 -14.75
CA THR A 392 4.78 13.44 -14.08
C THR A 392 3.62 12.57 -13.59
N VAL A 393 3.91 11.33 -13.20
CA VAL A 393 2.91 10.36 -12.68
C VAL A 393 2.60 10.52 -11.19
N TRP A 394 3.16 11.54 -10.55
CA TRP A 394 2.93 11.80 -9.13
C TRP A 394 1.52 12.28 -8.86
N ASP A 395 0.85 11.56 -7.96
CA ASP A 395 -0.41 12.01 -7.39
C ASP A 395 -0.21 13.29 -6.55
N ARG A 396 -1.30 13.99 -6.26
CA ARG A 396 -1.32 15.11 -5.31
C ARG A 396 -1.70 14.64 -3.92
N GLY A 397 -1.07 15.21 -2.92
CA GLY A 397 -1.51 15.07 -1.53
C GLY A 397 -2.71 15.97 -1.27
N ILE A 398 -3.87 15.41 -0.95
CA ILE A 398 -5.09 16.15 -0.67
C ILE A 398 -5.38 16.18 0.83
N PHE A 399 -5.50 17.40 1.37
CA PHE A 399 -5.88 17.67 2.75
C PHE A 399 -7.26 18.34 2.74
N PRO A 400 -8.36 17.56 2.84
CA PRO A 400 -9.72 18.10 2.80
C PRO A 400 -10.00 18.99 4.02
N LEU A 401 -10.74 20.09 3.83
CA LEU A 401 -11.27 20.84 4.96
C LEU A 401 -12.38 20.03 5.66
N GLN A 402 -12.62 20.29 6.94
CA GLN A 402 -13.79 19.69 7.62
C GLN A 402 -15.12 20.23 7.08
N ARG A 403 -15.12 21.47 6.60
CA ARG A 403 -16.25 22.15 5.96
C ARG A 403 -15.71 23.03 4.83
N PRO A 404 -16.31 23.01 3.63
CA PRO A 404 -15.93 23.93 2.57
C PRO A 404 -16.15 25.38 3.00
N MET A 405 -15.32 26.29 2.51
CA MET A 405 -15.34 27.70 2.88
C MET A 405 -15.38 28.57 1.62
N GLN A 406 -16.20 29.63 1.62
CA GLN A 406 -16.10 30.66 0.58
C GLN A 406 -14.88 31.52 0.82
N ILE A 407 -14.11 31.75 -0.23
CA ILE A 407 -12.92 32.60 -0.21
C ILE A 407 -12.99 33.64 -1.33
N GLU A 408 -12.62 34.87 -1.03
CA GLU A 408 -12.53 35.97 -1.98
C GLU A 408 -11.09 36.13 -2.51
N GLU A 409 -10.93 36.60 -3.74
CA GLU A 409 -9.64 37.01 -4.28
C GLU A 409 -8.97 38.05 -3.36
N GLY A 410 -7.69 37.84 -3.04
CA GLY A 410 -6.92 38.63 -2.08
C GLY A 410 -7.11 38.21 -0.62
N GLN A 411 -8.06 37.32 -0.30
CA GLN A 411 -8.23 36.79 1.05
C GLN A 411 -7.12 35.79 1.38
N THR A 412 -6.61 35.84 2.60
CA THR A 412 -5.53 34.98 3.09
C THR A 412 -6.04 33.89 4.02
N VAL A 413 -5.63 32.65 3.77
CA VAL A 413 -5.83 31.50 4.66
C VAL A 413 -4.54 31.25 5.44
N ARG A 414 -4.65 31.12 6.77
CA ARG A 414 -3.52 30.74 7.62
C ARG A 414 -3.53 29.24 7.88
N VAL A 415 -2.38 28.62 7.64
CA VAL A 415 -2.19 27.17 7.68
C VAL A 415 -1.07 26.86 8.65
N GLN A 416 -1.29 25.93 9.56
CA GLN A 416 -0.26 25.30 10.37
C GLN A 416 0.15 23.98 9.71
N TRP A 417 1.44 23.70 9.70
CA TRP A 417 1.97 22.45 9.16
C TRP A 417 3.05 21.87 10.07
N LYS A 418 3.21 20.54 10.02
CA LYS A 418 4.29 19.83 10.71
C LYS A 418 4.64 18.54 9.98
N VAL A 419 5.90 18.15 10.06
CA VAL A 419 6.39 16.85 9.58
C VAL A 419 6.72 16.00 10.80
N ARG A 420 6.00 14.90 10.95
CA ARG A 420 6.15 13.99 12.10
C ARG A 420 5.84 12.57 11.67
N ASP A 421 6.70 11.65 12.11
CA ASP A 421 6.59 10.22 11.83
C ASP A 421 6.50 9.96 10.33
N ASN A 422 7.40 10.64 9.59
CA ASN A 422 7.52 10.57 8.12
C ASN A 422 6.27 11.01 7.35
N LYS A 423 5.37 11.78 7.98
CA LYS A 423 4.18 12.29 7.29
C LYS A 423 4.02 13.79 7.46
N LEU A 424 3.67 14.47 6.38
CA LEU A 424 3.23 15.86 6.40
C LEU A 424 1.82 15.93 6.99
N ARG A 425 1.60 16.88 7.90
CA ARG A 425 0.30 17.27 8.40
C ARG A 425 0.10 18.74 8.12
N LEU A 426 -1.09 19.08 7.62
CA LEU A 426 -1.45 20.43 7.21
C LEU A 426 -2.88 20.71 7.66
N GLN A 427 -3.07 21.82 8.35
CA GLN A 427 -4.37 22.23 8.89
C GLN A 427 -4.55 23.75 8.83
N MET A 428 -5.77 24.21 8.54
CA MET A 428 -6.14 25.62 8.67
C MET A 428 -6.27 26.05 10.13
N ILE A 429 -5.62 27.15 10.53
CA ILE A 429 -5.61 27.64 11.93
C ILE A 429 -7.00 28.09 12.41
N SER A 430 -7.86 28.56 11.50
CA SER A 430 -9.22 29.02 11.81
C SER A 430 -10.30 27.92 11.72
N SER A 431 -9.93 26.65 11.50
CA SER A 431 -10.94 25.58 11.58
C SER A 431 -11.33 25.36 13.03
N MET A 432 -12.44 25.98 13.47
CA MET A 432 -13.17 25.46 14.63
C MET A 432 -13.51 24.01 14.31
N THR A 433 -12.95 23.06 15.07
CA THR A 433 -13.40 21.66 15.00
C THR A 433 -14.90 21.67 15.17
N SER A 434 -15.64 21.24 14.15
CA SER A 434 -17.08 21.09 14.32
C SER A 434 -17.30 19.92 15.28
N PRO A 435 -17.87 20.15 16.48
CA PRO A 435 -18.04 19.10 17.48
C PRO A 435 -18.93 17.94 17.00
N ASP A 436 -19.62 18.11 15.87
CA ASP A 436 -20.54 17.13 15.29
C ASP A 436 -19.90 16.23 14.21
N SER A 437 -18.64 16.46 13.83
CA SER A 437 -17.97 15.68 12.77
C SER A 437 -17.45 14.34 13.31
N ARG A 438 -17.84 13.24 12.65
CA ARG A 438 -17.38 11.88 12.98
C ARG A 438 -16.37 11.41 11.93
N PHE A 439 -15.21 10.93 12.38
CA PHE A 439 -14.17 10.45 11.47
C PHE A 439 -14.28 8.95 11.22
N ILE A 440 -14.23 8.54 9.95
CA ILE A 440 -14.26 7.16 9.50
C ILE A 440 -13.17 6.92 8.44
N SER A 441 -12.88 5.65 8.12
CA SER A 441 -11.95 5.33 7.03
C SER A 441 -12.46 5.88 5.69
N SER A 442 -11.56 6.39 4.86
CA SER A 442 -11.85 6.87 3.50
C SER A 442 -12.54 5.80 2.66
N ASP A 443 -12.13 4.54 2.81
CA ASP A 443 -12.72 3.38 2.12
C ASP A 443 -14.24 3.26 2.38
N VAL A 444 -14.68 3.58 3.59
CA VAL A 444 -16.09 3.50 3.99
C VAL A 444 -16.90 4.65 3.37
N LEU A 445 -16.28 5.81 3.16
CA LEU A 445 -16.92 6.95 2.52
C LEU A 445 -17.10 6.72 1.02
N ASP A 446 -16.05 6.27 0.33
CA ASP A 446 -16.09 6.02 -1.12
C ASP A 446 -17.20 5.05 -1.53
N LEU A 447 -17.46 4.02 -0.72
CA LEU A 447 -18.60 3.13 -0.91
C LEU A 447 -19.94 3.82 -0.88
N ASN A 448 -20.15 4.65 0.13
CA ASN A 448 -21.44 5.28 0.39
C ASN A 448 -21.71 6.32 -0.68
N THR A 449 -20.68 7.07 -1.10
CA THR A 449 -20.75 8.02 -2.22
C THR A 449 -21.08 7.30 -3.54
N ASN A 450 -20.53 6.09 -3.76
CA ASN A 450 -20.78 5.28 -4.96
C ASN A 450 -21.98 4.32 -4.85
N ARG A 451 -22.75 4.35 -3.75
CA ARG A 451 -23.85 3.42 -3.51
C ARG A 451 -24.89 3.35 -4.64
N PRO A 452 -25.31 4.47 -5.27
CA PRO A 452 -26.26 4.41 -6.39
C PRO A 452 -25.73 3.65 -7.61
N LEU A 453 -24.42 3.78 -7.91
CA LEU A 453 -23.77 3.03 -8.98
C LEU A 453 -23.71 1.54 -8.61
N LEU A 454 -23.39 1.24 -7.36
CA LEU A 454 -23.36 -0.13 -6.88
C LEU A 454 -24.75 -0.79 -6.90
N ASP A 455 -25.78 -0.08 -6.45
CA ASP A 455 -27.16 -0.56 -6.46
C ASP A 455 -27.63 -0.81 -7.91
N SER A 456 -27.22 0.04 -8.87
CA SER A 456 -27.46 -0.17 -10.30
C SER A 456 -26.76 -1.43 -10.81
N LEU A 457 -25.47 -1.61 -10.50
CA LEU A 457 -24.70 -2.80 -10.89
C LEU A 457 -25.24 -4.09 -10.27
N LEU A 458 -25.70 -4.02 -9.02
CA LEU A 458 -26.30 -5.16 -8.31
C LEU A 458 -27.69 -5.51 -8.86
N SER A 459 -28.45 -4.52 -9.34
CA SER A 459 -29.78 -4.74 -9.93
C SER A 459 -29.76 -5.46 -11.29
N GLU A 460 -28.60 -5.50 -11.97
CA GLU A 460 -28.42 -6.20 -13.24
C GLU A 460 -28.01 -7.68 -13.09
N ILE A 461 -27.83 -8.16 -11.85
CA ILE A 461 -27.30 -9.50 -11.56
C ILE A 461 -28.43 -10.42 -11.04
N PRO A 462 -28.62 -11.65 -11.58
CA PRO A 462 -29.67 -12.57 -11.14
C PRO A 462 -29.52 -13.03 -9.68
N GLU A 463 -30.63 -13.08 -8.94
CA GLU A 463 -30.74 -13.55 -7.55
C GLU A 463 -30.59 -15.08 -7.43
N ASP A 464 -29.39 -15.64 -7.60
CA ASP A 464 -29.12 -17.05 -7.25
C ASP A 464 -28.16 -17.15 -6.04
N SER A 465 -28.38 -18.16 -5.19
CA SER A 465 -27.67 -18.35 -3.90
C SER A 465 -26.15 -18.56 -4.01
N SER A 466 -25.65 -18.93 -5.20
CA SER A 466 -24.20 -18.96 -5.50
C SER A 466 -23.57 -17.56 -5.45
N PHE A 467 -24.38 -16.50 -5.59
CA PHE A 467 -23.91 -15.12 -5.58
C PHE A 467 -23.57 -14.58 -4.20
N TYR A 468 -24.16 -15.07 -3.11
CA TYR A 468 -23.83 -14.58 -1.76
C TYR A 468 -22.40 -14.95 -1.33
N ASN A 469 -21.89 -16.08 -1.83
CA ASN A 469 -20.48 -16.45 -1.72
C ASN A 469 -19.61 -15.68 -2.72
N MET A 470 -20.11 -15.38 -3.93
CA MET A 470 -19.38 -14.57 -4.91
C MET A 470 -19.29 -13.09 -4.56
N SER A 471 -20.31 -12.44 -4.01
CA SER A 471 -20.27 -11.01 -3.65
C SER A 471 -19.17 -10.75 -2.61
N ASN A 472 -19.00 -11.65 -1.65
CA ASN A 472 -17.90 -11.64 -0.68
C ASN A 472 -16.50 -11.93 -1.28
N PHE A 473 -16.39 -12.34 -2.56
CA PHE A 473 -15.13 -12.58 -3.27
C PHE A 473 -14.86 -11.55 -4.36
N ILE A 474 -15.87 -11.35 -5.21
CA ILE A 474 -15.92 -10.40 -6.30
C ILE A 474 -15.82 -8.98 -5.75
N LEU A 475 -16.57 -8.57 -4.71
CA LEU A 475 -16.45 -7.21 -4.18
C LEU A 475 -15.04 -6.94 -3.62
N PRO A 476 -14.36 -7.87 -2.90
CA PRO A 476 -12.95 -7.71 -2.55
C PRO A 476 -11.93 -7.83 -3.69
N LEU A 477 -12.32 -8.25 -4.88
CA LEU A 477 -11.45 -8.32 -6.06
C LEU A 477 -11.67 -7.13 -6.99
N PHE A 478 -12.90 -6.63 -7.02
CA PHE A 478 -13.26 -5.29 -7.44
C PHE A 478 -12.79 -4.25 -6.41
N ARG A 479 -12.22 -4.60 -5.25
CA ARG A 479 -11.59 -3.65 -4.31
C ARG A 479 -10.41 -2.87 -4.84
N ARG A 480 -9.71 -3.40 -5.85
CA ARG A 480 -8.75 -2.57 -6.60
C ARG A 480 -9.44 -1.51 -7.49
N TYR A 481 -10.77 -1.50 -7.47
CA TYR A 481 -11.70 -0.64 -8.21
C TYR A 481 -13.03 -0.39 -7.43
N ILE A 482 -13.05 -0.32 -6.07
CA ILE A 482 -14.18 0.05 -5.14
C ILE A 482 -14.33 -0.94 -3.94
N ILE A 483 -14.26 -0.44 -2.69
CA ILE A 483 -13.97 -1.22 -1.46
C ILE A 483 -15.14 -1.41 -0.47
N TYR A 484 -15.65 -2.64 -0.19
CA TYR A 484 -16.13 -3.22 1.12
C TYR A 484 -17.58 -3.05 1.68
N PHE A 485 -18.51 -3.96 1.36
CA PHE A 485 -19.81 -4.07 2.09
C PHE A 485 -19.75 -4.87 3.42
N CYS A 486 -20.58 -4.38 4.37
CA CYS A 486 -21.27 -5.03 5.49
C CYS A 486 -20.56 -5.37 6.81
N SER A 487 -20.75 -4.49 7.79
CA SER A 487 -21.26 -4.89 9.12
C SER A 487 -21.99 -3.72 9.81
N LEU A 488 -23.27 -3.54 9.52
CA LEU A 488 -24.21 -2.90 10.44
C LEU A 488 -25.45 -3.78 10.48
N GLU A 489 -25.49 -4.63 11.51
CA GLU A 489 -26.72 -5.22 12.00
C GLU A 489 -27.63 -4.07 12.45
N ILE A 490 -28.64 -3.77 11.62
CA ILE A 490 -29.87 -3.17 12.16
C ILE A 490 -30.67 -4.37 12.66
N ALA A 491 -30.54 -4.62 13.97
CA ALA A 491 -31.50 -5.44 14.71
C ALA A 491 -32.89 -4.77 14.62
N PRO A 492 -33.99 -5.56 14.66
CA PRO A 492 -35.32 -5.16 14.18
C PRO A 492 -35.94 -3.94 14.87
#